data_AF-A0A3C2B3M2-F1
#
_entry.id   AF-A0A3C2B3M2-F1
#
_cell.length_a   1.000
_cell.length_b   1.000
_cell.length_c   1.000
_cell.angle_alpha   90.00
_cell.angle_beta   90.00
_cell.angle_gamma   90.00
#
_symmetry.space_group_name_H-M   'P 1'
#
loop_
_entity.id
_entity.type
_entity.pdbx_description
1 polymer ?
#
loop_
_entity_poly.entity_id
_entity_poly.type
_entity_poly.pdbx_seq_one_letter_code
_entity_poly.pdbx_strand_id
1 'polypeptide(L)'
;TPFCDDAAMLFSSHCAGCNEPGALLCHRCRFSLAAGSASAPAPHVYAALPFEGVARQVVLAMKYRNRRGVVRLLARLMVRRMHLGRFDVVTWAPTGAAHARRRGFDQAELLARAVAREMGVPCRRLLYRA
;
A
#
# COMPACT_ATOMS: atom_id res chain seq x y z
N THR A 1 -30.61 -9.04 31.38
CA THR A 1 -29.43 -8.87 32.25
C THR A 1 -28.19 -8.89 31.38
N PRO A 2 -27.28 -7.92 31.55
CA PRO A 2 -26.20 -7.64 30.61
C PRO A 2 -25.04 -8.60 30.86
N PHE A 3 -24.61 -9.32 29.82
CA PHE A 3 -23.30 -9.95 29.84
C PHE A 3 -22.29 -8.92 29.30
N CYS A 4 -21.52 -8.37 30.23
CA CYS A 4 -20.25 -7.71 29.92
C CYS A 4 -19.34 -8.75 29.27
N ASP A 5 -19.10 -8.64 27.96
CA ASP A 5 -17.88 -9.17 27.36
C ASP A 5 -16.88 -8.03 27.21
N ASP A 6 -16.27 -7.70 28.34
CA ASP A 6 -15.17 -6.74 28.52
C ASP A 6 -13.82 -7.30 28.03
N ALA A 7 -13.84 -8.20 27.03
CA ALA A 7 -12.68 -8.92 26.51
C ALA A 7 -12.30 -8.56 25.05
N ALA A 8 -13.07 -7.71 24.36
CA ALA A 8 -12.89 -7.45 22.92
C ALA A 8 -12.10 -6.15 22.57
N MET A 9 -11.60 -5.39 23.56
CA MET A 9 -11.10 -4.02 23.32
C MET A 9 -9.62 -3.89 22.89
N LEU A 10 -8.87 -4.97 22.64
CA LEU A 10 -7.43 -4.86 22.37
C LEU A 10 -6.98 -5.02 20.91
N PHE A 11 -7.84 -5.51 20.01
CA PHE A 11 -7.50 -5.64 18.58
C PHE A 11 -8.68 -5.32 17.65
N SER A 12 -9.26 -4.13 17.76
CA SER A 12 -10.21 -3.66 16.75
C SER A 12 -9.45 -3.28 15.47
N SER A 13 -9.31 -4.25 14.55
CA SER A 13 -8.84 -3.93 13.22
C SER A 13 -9.89 -3.04 12.54
N HIS A 14 -9.43 -2.03 11.80
CA HIS A 14 -10.29 -1.09 11.10
C HIS A 14 -9.95 -1.08 9.61
N CYS A 15 -10.95 -0.93 8.77
CA CYS A 15 -10.80 -0.86 7.33
C CYS A 15 -9.92 0.33 6.92
N ALA A 16 -8.86 0.10 6.14
CA ALA A 16 -7.92 1.13 5.68
C ALA A 16 -8.55 2.17 4.74
N GLY A 17 -9.72 1.88 4.16
CA GLY A 17 -10.46 2.80 3.30
C GLY A 17 -11.47 3.66 4.06
N CYS A 18 -12.49 3.04 4.64
CA CYS A 18 -13.62 3.72 5.30
C CYS A 18 -13.48 3.86 6.82
N ASN A 19 -12.48 3.22 7.44
CA ASN A 19 -12.26 3.20 8.89
C ASN A 19 -13.34 2.49 9.73
N GLU A 20 -14.28 1.77 9.12
CA GLU A 20 -15.21 0.90 9.85
C GLU A 20 -14.48 -0.25 10.55
N PRO A 21 -14.93 -0.69 11.73
CA PRO A 21 -14.35 -1.84 12.44
C PRO A 21 -14.54 -3.13 11.65
N GLY A 22 -13.59 -4.05 11.77
CA GLY A 22 -13.58 -5.34 11.09
C GLY A 22 -12.35 -5.52 10.18
N ALA A 23 -12.56 -6.04 8.97
CA ALA A 23 -11.47 -6.45 8.09
C ALA A 23 -10.54 -5.27 7.69
N LEU A 24 -9.28 -5.61 7.37
CA LEU A 24 -8.28 -4.64 6.89
C LEU A 24 -8.79 -3.80 5.71
N LEU A 25 -9.56 -4.41 4.81
CA LEU A 25 -10.36 -3.73 3.79
C LEU A 25 -11.70 -4.43 3.67
N CYS A 26 -12.79 -3.71 3.94
CA CYS A 26 -14.15 -4.21 3.78
C CYS A 26 -14.48 -4.49 2.30
N HIS A 27 -15.52 -5.28 2.06
CA HIS A 27 -15.96 -5.64 0.70
C HIS A 27 -16.16 -4.41 -0.20
N ARG A 28 -16.80 -3.36 0.33
CA ARG A 28 -17.09 -2.10 -0.40
C ARG A 28 -15.81 -1.38 -0.83
N CYS A 29 -14.84 -1.23 0.08
CA CYS A 29 -13.56 -0.61 -0.25
C CYS A 29 -12.73 -1.47 -1.20
N ARG A 30 -12.77 -2.81 -1.08
CA ARG A 30 -12.10 -3.71 -2.03
C ARG A 30 -12.69 -3.56 -3.43
N PHE A 31 -14.02 -3.51 -3.54
CA PHE A 31 -14.72 -3.32 -4.82
C PHE A 31 -14.38 -1.96 -5.44
N SER A 32 -14.40 -0.88 -4.65
CA SER A 32 -14.01 0.46 -5.12
C SER A 32 -12.57 0.50 -5.65
N LEU A 33 -11.63 -0.15 -4.94
CA LEU A 33 -10.25 -0.28 -5.42
C LEU A 33 -10.18 -1.09 -6.70
N ALA A 34 -10.94 -2.18 -6.83
CA ALA A 34 -10.98 -3.06 -8.00
C ALA A 34 -11.56 -2.36 -9.23
N ALA A 35 -12.55 -1.48 -9.05
CA ALA A 35 -13.17 -0.69 -10.11
C ALA A 35 -12.28 0.45 -10.63
N GLY A 36 -11.26 0.87 -9.86
CA GLY A 36 -10.31 1.89 -10.30
C GLY A 36 -9.48 1.44 -11.52
N SER A 37 -9.18 2.38 -12.41
CA SER A 37 -8.36 2.17 -13.60
C SER A 37 -6.92 2.64 -13.39
N ALA A 38 -6.00 2.06 -14.16
CA ALA A 38 -4.64 2.58 -14.27
C ALA A 38 -4.62 3.84 -15.16
N SER A 39 -3.62 4.68 -14.94
CA SER A 39 -3.29 5.80 -15.82
C SER A 39 -1.79 5.88 -16.06
N ALA A 40 -1.40 6.50 -17.17
CA ALA A 40 -0.01 6.77 -17.52
C ALA A 40 0.14 8.29 -17.75
N PRO A 41 0.37 9.09 -16.68
CA PRO A 41 0.37 10.55 -16.79
C PRO A 41 1.56 11.11 -17.60
N ALA A 42 2.63 10.34 -17.77
CA ALA A 42 3.79 10.72 -18.55
C ALA A 42 4.49 9.46 -19.10
N PRO A 43 5.37 9.59 -20.12
CA PRO A 43 6.18 8.47 -20.59
C PRO A 43 6.94 7.80 -19.44
N HIS A 44 6.85 6.47 -19.35
CA HIS A 44 7.45 5.63 -18.30
C HIS A 44 6.96 5.91 -16.87
N VAL A 45 5.92 6.72 -16.69
CA VAL A 45 5.27 6.96 -15.41
C VAL A 45 3.90 6.30 -15.42
N TYR A 46 3.72 5.31 -14.56
CA TYR A 46 2.47 4.55 -14.44
C TYR A 46 1.88 4.73 -13.05
N ALA A 47 0.55 4.86 -12.98
CA ALA A 47 -0.22 4.87 -11.76
C ALA A 47 -1.29 3.77 -11.81
N ALA A 48 -1.31 2.86 -10.83
CA ALA A 48 -2.23 1.73 -10.81
C ALA A 48 -3.66 2.11 -10.40
N LEU A 49 -3.80 3.30 -9.82
CA LEU A 49 -5.01 3.87 -9.24
C LEU A 49 -4.87 5.40 -9.28
N PRO A 50 -5.96 6.16 -9.53
CA PRO A 50 -6.00 7.58 -9.24
C PRO A 50 -5.83 7.81 -7.73
N PHE A 51 -5.16 8.90 -7.35
CA PHE A 51 -4.93 9.23 -5.93
C PHE A 51 -6.15 9.92 -5.31
N GLU A 52 -7.30 9.26 -5.36
CA GLU A 52 -8.59 9.79 -4.95
C GLU A 52 -9.41 8.76 -4.16
N GLY A 53 -10.47 9.21 -3.49
CA GLY A 53 -11.42 8.35 -2.79
C GLY A 53 -10.76 7.29 -1.90
N VAL A 54 -11.19 6.03 -2.07
CA VAL A 54 -10.68 4.89 -1.29
C VAL A 54 -9.18 4.65 -1.52
N ALA A 55 -8.68 4.82 -2.75
CA ALA A 55 -7.26 4.63 -3.04
C ALA A 55 -6.39 5.60 -2.22
N ARG A 56 -6.78 6.88 -2.18
CA ARG A 56 -6.14 7.89 -1.34
C ARG A 56 -6.15 7.48 0.14
N GLN A 57 -7.30 7.06 0.67
CA GLN A 57 -7.40 6.69 2.08
C GLN A 57 -6.51 5.50 2.45
N VAL A 58 -6.45 4.48 1.58
CA VAL A 58 -5.59 3.31 1.81
C VAL A 58 -4.11 3.67 1.80
N VAL A 59 -3.68 4.50 0.85
CA VAL A 59 -2.28 4.97 0.79
C VAL A 59 -1.93 5.81 2.03
N LEU A 60 -2.83 6.68 2.48
CA LEU A 60 -2.62 7.48 3.69
C LEU A 60 -2.61 6.61 4.96
N ALA A 61 -3.49 5.62 5.05
CA ALA A 61 -3.53 4.69 6.18
C ALA A 61 -2.24 3.86 6.26
N MET A 62 -1.70 3.44 5.11
CA MET A 62 -0.38 2.81 5.04
C MET A 62 0.72 3.79 5.50
N LYS A 63 0.75 5.02 4.96
CA LYS A 63 1.84 5.99 5.21
C LYS A 63 1.87 6.50 6.64
N TYR A 64 0.72 6.72 7.27
CA TYR A 64 0.63 7.46 8.53
C TYR A 64 -0.01 6.67 9.69
N ARG A 65 -0.81 5.64 9.41
CA ARG A 65 -1.51 4.84 10.45
C ARG A 65 -0.93 3.43 10.62
N ASN A 66 0.28 3.20 10.10
CA ASN A 66 1.01 1.93 10.20
C ASN A 66 0.23 0.70 9.69
N ARG A 67 -0.76 0.87 8.80
CA ARG A 67 -1.59 -0.23 8.26
C ARG A 67 -0.87 -1.00 7.14
N ARG A 68 0.29 -1.57 7.45
CA ARG A 68 1.18 -2.26 6.49
C ARG A 68 0.54 -3.46 5.81
N GLY A 69 -0.53 -4.04 6.36
CA GLY A 69 -1.24 -5.17 5.74
C GLY A 69 -1.74 -4.88 4.32
N VAL A 70 -2.01 -3.60 3.98
CA VAL A 70 -2.51 -3.23 2.65
C VAL A 70 -1.43 -3.25 1.57
N VAL A 71 -0.16 -3.29 1.94
CA VAL A 71 0.99 -3.20 1.02
C VAL A 71 0.94 -4.32 -0.02
N ARG A 72 0.67 -5.57 0.39
CA ARG A 72 0.58 -6.69 -0.56
C ARG A 72 -0.56 -6.52 -1.56
N LEU A 73 -1.70 -5.99 -1.11
CA LEU A 73 -2.83 -5.72 -1.99
C LEU A 73 -2.47 -4.63 -3.01
N LEU A 74 -1.89 -3.52 -2.55
CA LEU A 74 -1.47 -2.43 -3.43
C LEU A 74 -0.45 -2.92 -4.46
N ALA A 75 0.55 -3.70 -4.03
CA ALA A 75 1.54 -4.28 -4.94
C ALA A 75 0.91 -5.17 -6.02
N ARG A 76 -0.05 -6.04 -5.66
CA ARG A 76 -0.78 -6.86 -6.63
C ARG A 76 -1.57 -6.01 -7.63
N LEU A 77 -2.21 -4.95 -7.18
CA LEU A 77 -2.93 -4.02 -8.06
C LEU A 77 -1.96 -3.31 -9.02
N MET A 78 -0.78 -2.92 -8.54
CA MET A 78 0.27 -2.32 -9.38
C MET A 78 0.72 -3.27 -10.48
N VAL A 79 1.15 -4.48 -10.13
CA VAL A 79 1.65 -5.45 -11.10
C VAL A 79 0.57 -5.84 -12.13
N ARG A 80 -0.66 -6.10 -11.68
CA ARG A 80 -1.74 -6.56 -12.56
C ARG A 80 -2.24 -5.49 -13.53
N ARG A 81 -2.19 -4.21 -13.16
CA ARG A 81 -2.79 -3.13 -13.94
C ARG A 81 -1.82 -2.35 -14.81
N MET A 82 -0.56 -2.28 -14.41
CA MET A 82 0.41 -1.42 -15.09
C MET A 82 0.94 -2.05 -16.39
N HIS A 83 0.55 -3.29 -16.72
CA HIS A 83 1.02 -4.03 -17.90
C HIS A 83 2.52 -3.84 -18.16
N LEU A 84 3.27 -3.96 -17.07
CA LEU A 84 4.70 -3.70 -17.07
C LEU A 84 5.39 -4.72 -17.98
N GLY A 85 6.41 -4.24 -18.71
CA GLY A 85 7.33 -5.12 -19.42
C GLY A 85 8.13 -5.99 -18.45
N ARG A 86 9.11 -6.72 -18.99
CA ARG A 86 10.06 -7.47 -18.16
C ARG A 86 11.06 -6.49 -17.54
N PHE A 87 11.34 -6.68 -16.26
CA PHE A 87 12.33 -5.94 -15.50
C PHE A 87 13.26 -6.90 -14.78
N ASP A 88 14.51 -6.50 -14.59
CA ASP A 88 15.51 -7.33 -13.88
C ASP A 88 15.57 -7.03 -12.38
N VAL A 89 15.14 -5.83 -11.97
CA VAL A 89 15.26 -5.35 -10.59
C VAL A 89 14.21 -4.29 -10.27
N VAL A 90 13.77 -4.27 -9.01
CA VAL A 90 12.98 -3.17 -8.45
C VAL A 90 13.82 -2.36 -7.47
N THR A 91 13.73 -1.04 -7.57
CA THR A 91 14.28 -0.08 -6.59
C THR A 91 13.18 0.88 -6.13
N TRP A 92 13.47 1.73 -5.14
CA TRP A 92 12.56 2.75 -4.66
C TRP A 92 13.27 4.10 -4.54
N ALA A 93 12.50 5.18 -4.71
CA ALA A 93 12.97 6.52 -4.39
C ALA A 93 13.04 6.68 -2.85
N PRO A 94 14.23 6.90 -2.26
CA PRO A 94 14.38 6.99 -0.82
C PRO A 94 13.71 8.24 -0.26
N THR A 95 12.98 8.08 0.83
CA THR A 95 12.42 9.17 1.62
C THR A 95 13.53 9.85 2.45
N GLY A 96 13.38 11.13 2.77
CA GLY A 96 14.35 11.85 3.61
C GLY A 96 14.63 11.12 4.93
N ALA A 97 15.92 10.99 5.29
CA ALA A 97 16.39 10.10 6.35
C ALA A 97 15.75 10.34 7.73
N ALA A 98 15.34 11.58 8.04
CA ALA A 98 14.61 11.91 9.27
C ALA A 98 13.23 11.22 9.35
N HIS A 99 12.54 11.07 8.21
CA HIS A 99 11.22 10.44 8.15
C HIS A 99 11.31 8.90 8.19
N ALA A 100 12.34 8.32 7.58
CA ALA A 100 12.60 6.88 7.63
C ALA A 100 13.03 6.44 9.04
N ARG A 101 13.95 7.17 9.69
CA ARG A 101 14.42 6.86 11.05
C ARG A 101 13.31 6.93 12.11
N ARG A 102 12.40 7.90 12.01
CA ARG A 102 11.30 8.05 12.98
C ARG A 102 10.23 6.95 12.88
N ARG A 103 10.17 6.22 11.76
CA ARG A 103 9.14 5.21 11.46
C ARG A 103 9.67 3.78 11.41
N GLY A 104 11.01 3.61 11.38
CA GLY A 104 11.69 2.32 11.32
C GLY A 104 11.71 1.66 9.94
N PHE A 105 11.09 2.26 8.92
CA PHE A 105 11.07 1.75 7.54
C PHE A 105 10.68 2.86 6.54
N ASP A 106 11.07 2.70 5.27
CA ASP A 106 10.60 3.53 4.16
C ASP A 106 9.33 2.91 3.54
N GLN A 107 8.25 3.68 3.45
CA GLN A 107 7.00 3.21 2.83
C GLN A 107 7.17 2.84 1.35
N ALA A 108 8.05 3.53 0.63
CA ALA A 108 8.35 3.22 -0.76
C ALA A 108 9.12 1.90 -0.85
N GLU A 109 10.02 1.63 0.09
CA GLU A 109 10.72 0.34 0.18
C GLU A 109 9.74 -0.81 0.45
N LEU A 110 8.77 -0.64 1.35
CA LEU A 110 7.77 -1.68 1.63
C LEU A 110 6.97 -2.06 0.37
N LEU A 111 6.52 -1.05 -0.38
CA LEU A 111 5.83 -1.27 -1.65
C LEU A 111 6.75 -1.91 -2.68
N ALA A 112 7.97 -1.39 -2.85
CA ALA A 112 8.95 -1.93 -3.79
C ALA A 112 9.26 -3.41 -3.51
N ARG A 113 9.50 -3.79 -2.26
CA ARG A 113 9.73 -5.19 -1.87
C ARG A 113 8.51 -6.08 -2.16
N ALA A 114 7.30 -5.57 -1.97
CA ALA A 114 6.09 -6.31 -2.27
C ALA A 114 5.88 -6.47 -3.79
N VAL A 115 6.12 -5.42 -4.57
CA VAL A 115 6.06 -5.46 -6.04
C VAL A 115 7.11 -6.41 -6.60
N ALA A 116 8.36 -6.33 -6.13
CA ALA A 116 9.44 -7.21 -6.53
C ALA A 116 9.09 -8.69 -6.32
N ARG A 117 8.49 -9.01 -5.16
CA ARG A 117 8.00 -10.36 -4.87
C ARG A 117 6.92 -10.82 -5.83
N GLU A 118 5.94 -9.95 -6.14
CA GLU A 118 4.86 -10.31 -7.08
C GLU A 118 5.36 -10.41 -8.54
N MET A 119 6.43 -9.72 -8.91
CA MET A 119 7.06 -9.84 -10.23
C MET A 119 8.12 -10.96 -10.31
N GLY A 120 8.52 -11.55 -9.18
CA GLY A 120 9.55 -12.60 -9.14
C GLY A 120 10.97 -12.10 -9.38
N VAL A 121 11.27 -10.84 -9.03
CA VAL A 121 12.57 -10.18 -9.28
C VAL A 121 13.19 -9.66 -7.98
N PRO A 122 14.52 -9.45 -7.90
CA PRO A 122 15.15 -8.88 -6.72
C PRO A 122 14.73 -7.42 -6.48
N CYS A 123 14.65 -7.05 -5.19
CA CYS A 123 14.52 -5.65 -4.77
C CYS A 123 15.87 -5.16 -4.23
N ARG A 124 16.44 -4.12 -4.82
CA ARG A 124 17.75 -3.56 -4.42
C ARG A 124 17.64 -2.05 -4.21
N ARG A 125 18.38 -1.52 -3.23
CA ARG A 125 18.53 -0.08 -3.03
C ARG A 125 19.55 0.46 -4.03
N LEU A 126 19.06 1.06 -5.12
CA LEU A 126 19.92 1.61 -6.17
C LEU A 126 19.93 3.14 -6.20
N LEU A 127 19.04 3.79 -5.45
CA LEU A 127 18.91 5.25 -5.40
C LEU A 127 19.35 5.78 -4.04
N TYR A 128 20.11 6.87 -4.09
CA TYR A 128 20.61 7.62 -2.95
C TYR A 128 20.16 9.07 -3.10
N ARG A 129 19.79 9.68 -1.98
CA ARG A 129 19.43 11.10 -1.95
C ARG A 129 20.69 11.88 -1.58
N ALA A 130 21.09 12.81 -2.44
CA ALA A 130 22.13 13.80 -2.17
C ALA A 130 21.65 14.84 -1.13
#